data_AF-A0A9P6AFA7-F1
#
_entry.id   AF-A0A9P6AFA7-F1
#
_cell.length_a   1.000
_cell.length_b   1.000
_cell.length_c   1.000
_cell.angle_alpha   90.00
_cell.angle_beta   90.00
_cell.angle_gamma   90.00
#
_symmetry.space_group_name_H-M   'P 1'
#
loop_
_entity.id
_entity.type
_entity.pdbx_description
1 polymer ?
#
loop_
_entity_poly.entity_id
_entity_poly.type
_entity_poly.pdbx_seq_one_letter_code
_entity_poly.pdbx_strand_id
1 'polypeptide(L)'
;MDPTIQKDHATDITQARTHHHPNPLHPPLNTKPNPIQPLYDKPGTSLMGHSKKVGKAQARTTSDQVPVSTGAPSSLVSTHLKAPKTRQTYNAQLNRGRKWLIQQVEAHASARAAPSPHEPPVVLDDEWIQNPFLHPKAHTALDTPEACTPALLAQYITHQCVTEHLSESTASAIHAAFKLAFMEIPGGKYTGPWRSPQSSAPEGSECSGNPCDDLLVRNVMKSIRNRDWVEGAQHQHSCAMKLQDLRTIWEISMKHCPGNVVDRALGGGLADLEERALVFKHLLWRAFSSLAWTLWTQNFETTNFHFSDLNYDHQEDHGVPHVQITLSNCKGWQKRAQKGDPNLEELR
;
A
#
# COMPACT_ATOMS: atom_id res chain seq x y z
N MET A 1 77.59 -15.45 19.56
CA MET A 1 77.13 -16.83 19.35
C MET A 1 76.09 -16.78 18.25
N ASP A 2 76.41 -17.50 17.18
CA ASP A 2 75.77 -17.80 15.89
C ASP A 2 74.75 -16.87 15.21
N PRO A 3 74.89 -16.67 13.88
CA PRO A 3 74.05 -15.80 13.08
C PRO A 3 72.88 -16.51 12.40
N THR A 4 71.92 -15.67 12.04
CA THR A 4 70.81 -15.81 11.10
C THR A 4 71.09 -16.71 9.90
N ILE A 5 70.23 -17.72 9.69
CA ILE A 5 70.05 -18.41 8.41
C ILE A 5 68.55 -18.40 8.07
N GLN A 6 68.20 -17.59 7.06
CA GLN A 6 67.01 -17.80 6.24
C GLN A 6 67.17 -19.08 5.42
N LYS A 7 66.16 -19.94 5.41
CA LYS A 7 65.93 -20.89 4.32
C LYS A 7 64.44 -21.02 4.03
N ASP A 8 64.20 -21.07 2.73
CA ASP A 8 62.94 -21.21 2.02
C ASP A 8 62.21 -22.51 2.35
N HIS A 9 60.88 -22.47 2.27
CA HIS A 9 60.11 -23.57 1.72
C HIS A 9 58.90 -23.03 0.96
N ALA A 10 58.94 -23.26 -0.35
CA ALA A 10 57.84 -23.11 -1.28
C ALA A 10 56.87 -24.28 -1.13
N THR A 11 55.57 -24.00 -1.20
CA THR A 11 54.57 -24.99 -1.62
C THR A 11 53.45 -24.29 -2.41
N ASP A 12 53.53 -24.47 -3.72
CA ASP A 12 52.45 -24.96 -4.60
C ASP A 12 51.03 -24.36 -4.43
N ILE A 13 50.64 -23.46 -5.33
CA ILE A 13 49.23 -23.11 -5.58
C ILE A 13 48.91 -23.51 -7.02
N THR A 14 48.48 -24.76 -7.16
CA THR A 14 47.87 -25.28 -8.38
C THR A 14 46.34 -25.08 -8.30
N GLN A 15 45.85 -24.22 -9.17
CA GLN A 15 44.52 -24.19 -9.84
C GLN A 15 43.30 -24.82 -9.12
N ALA A 16 42.33 -23.96 -8.76
CA ALA A 16 40.91 -24.31 -8.75
C ALA A 16 40.17 -23.36 -9.71
N ARG A 17 40.00 -23.83 -10.95
CA ARG A 17 39.26 -23.19 -12.03
C ARG A 17 37.78 -23.48 -11.80
N THR A 18 37.03 -22.56 -11.20
CA THR A 18 35.57 -22.69 -11.06
C THR A 18 34.91 -22.50 -12.41
N HIS A 19 34.29 -23.57 -12.91
CA HIS A 19 33.40 -23.56 -14.05
C HIS A 19 32.20 -22.64 -13.78
N HIS A 20 32.16 -21.49 -14.45
CA HIS A 20 30.92 -20.73 -14.60
C HIS A 20 29.99 -21.49 -15.55
N HIS A 21 28.95 -22.11 -14.99
CA HIS A 21 27.80 -22.55 -15.77
C HIS A 21 27.06 -21.32 -16.33
N PRO A 22 26.77 -21.28 -17.65
CA PRO A 22 25.86 -20.27 -18.19
C PRO A 22 24.45 -20.53 -17.68
N ASN A 23 23.85 -19.48 -17.11
CA ASN A 23 22.48 -19.45 -16.64
C ASN A 23 21.52 -19.79 -17.80
N PRO A 24 20.57 -20.71 -17.65
CA PRO A 24 19.62 -21.01 -18.72
C PRO A 24 18.75 -19.79 -19.01
N LEU A 25 18.71 -19.45 -20.31
CA LEU A 25 17.91 -18.40 -20.91
C LEU A 25 16.47 -18.46 -20.40
N HIS A 26 16.03 -17.37 -19.74
CA HIS A 26 14.61 -17.15 -19.50
C HIS A 26 13.85 -17.15 -20.84
N PRO A 27 12.64 -17.74 -20.90
CA PRO A 27 11.82 -17.66 -22.09
C PRO A 27 11.42 -16.19 -22.35
N PRO A 28 11.26 -15.78 -23.63
CA PRO A 28 10.94 -14.41 -23.98
C PRO A 28 9.58 -14.01 -23.40
N LEU A 29 9.57 -12.86 -22.73
CA LEU A 29 8.34 -12.15 -22.34
C LEU A 29 7.53 -11.85 -23.60
N ASN A 30 6.40 -12.54 -23.72
CA ASN A 30 5.39 -12.30 -24.74
C ASN A 30 4.66 -10.99 -24.44
N THR A 31 5.29 -9.85 -24.74
CA THR A 31 4.64 -8.54 -24.69
C THR A 31 3.86 -8.33 -25.98
N LYS A 32 2.62 -8.84 -26.03
CA LYS A 32 1.63 -8.24 -26.94
C LYS A 32 1.38 -6.81 -26.45
N PRO A 33 1.57 -5.77 -27.29
CA PRO A 33 1.17 -4.42 -26.92
C PRO A 33 -0.35 -4.42 -26.72
N ASN A 34 -0.79 -4.03 -25.52
CA ASN A 34 -2.20 -3.70 -25.31
C ASN A 34 -2.55 -2.53 -26.25
N PRO A 35 -3.62 -2.65 -27.07
CA PRO A 35 -4.06 -1.53 -27.88
C PRO A 35 -4.48 -0.39 -26.95
N ILE A 36 -3.84 0.76 -27.13
CA ILE A 36 -4.25 2.03 -26.51
C ILE A 36 -5.63 2.35 -27.06
N GLN A 37 -6.67 2.23 -26.23
CA GLN A 37 -7.99 2.73 -26.60
C GLN A 37 -7.95 4.27 -26.63
N PRO A 38 -8.42 4.92 -27.71
CA PRO A 38 -8.51 6.37 -27.75
C PRO A 38 -9.58 6.84 -26.74
N LEU A 39 -9.14 7.63 -25.76
CA LEU A 39 -10.00 8.26 -24.77
C LEU A 39 -10.47 9.62 -25.28
N TYR A 40 -11.30 9.67 -26.32
CA TYR A 40 -12.07 10.86 -26.66
C TYR A 40 -13.38 10.46 -27.35
N ASP A 41 -14.49 10.66 -26.63
CA ASP A 41 -15.77 11.09 -27.19
C ASP A 41 -16.69 11.55 -26.05
N LYS A 42 -16.72 12.86 -25.81
CA LYS A 42 -17.90 13.53 -25.26
C LYS A 42 -18.18 14.79 -26.10
N PRO A 43 -19.37 14.92 -26.69
CA PRO A 43 -19.73 16.09 -27.48
C PRO A 43 -20.00 17.31 -26.60
N GLY A 44 -19.86 18.47 -27.22
CA GLY A 44 -19.73 19.79 -26.60
C GLY A 44 -20.80 20.14 -25.57
N THR A 45 -20.35 20.78 -24.50
CA THR A 45 -21.23 21.59 -23.64
C THR A 45 -20.91 23.05 -23.89
N SER A 46 -21.95 23.73 -24.34
CA SER A 46 -22.00 25.13 -24.76
C SER A 46 -21.51 26.11 -23.70
N LEU A 47 -20.72 27.09 -24.15
CA LEU A 47 -20.43 28.35 -23.47
C LEU A 47 -21.73 29.12 -23.23
N MET A 48 -22.18 29.23 -21.98
CA MET A 48 -23.15 30.26 -21.57
C MET A 48 -22.82 30.84 -20.20
N GLY A 49 -22.53 32.14 -20.21
CA GLY A 49 -23.07 33.14 -19.28
C GLY A 49 -22.76 33.00 -17.79
N HIS A 50 -21.74 33.72 -17.32
CA HIS A 50 -21.62 34.09 -15.92
C HIS A 50 -22.77 35.05 -15.53
N SER A 51 -23.83 34.49 -14.93
CA SER A 51 -24.84 35.28 -14.22
C SER A 51 -24.47 35.34 -12.74
N LYS A 52 -24.13 36.55 -12.26
CA LYS A 52 -23.82 36.85 -10.86
C LYS A 52 -25.00 36.46 -9.96
N LYS A 53 -24.87 35.39 -9.18
CA LYS A 53 -25.79 35.11 -8.08
C LYS A 53 -25.55 36.10 -6.95
N VAL A 54 -26.45 37.07 -6.83
CA VAL A 54 -26.60 37.93 -5.65
C VAL A 54 -26.96 37.04 -4.46
N GLY A 55 -26.10 37.03 -3.44
CA GLY A 55 -26.34 36.32 -2.19
C GLY A 55 -27.54 36.94 -1.46
N LYS A 56 -28.62 36.15 -1.28
CA LYS A 56 -29.66 36.48 -0.32
C LYS A 56 -29.14 36.15 1.08
N ALA A 57 -28.93 37.17 1.90
CA ALA A 57 -28.69 37.02 3.33
C ALA A 57 -29.90 36.31 3.96
N GLN A 58 -29.69 35.09 4.45
CA GLN A 58 -30.67 34.42 5.30
C GLN A 58 -30.62 35.06 6.69
N ALA A 59 -31.73 35.68 7.07
CA ALA A 59 -31.96 36.16 8.42
C ALA A 59 -31.90 34.97 9.38
N ARG A 60 -31.04 35.06 10.40
CA ARG A 60 -31.01 34.13 11.53
C ARG A 60 -32.21 34.42 12.42
N THR A 61 -33.26 33.63 12.27
CA THR A 61 -34.30 33.49 13.29
C THR A 61 -33.72 32.75 14.49
N THR A 62 -33.67 33.45 15.61
CA THR A 62 -33.43 32.90 16.95
C THR A 62 -34.62 32.08 17.41
N SER A 63 -34.33 30.96 18.09
CA SER A 63 -35.27 30.02 18.73
C SER A 63 -35.85 28.95 17.82
N ASP A 64 -35.12 27.84 17.71
CA ASP A 64 -35.70 26.50 17.83
C ASP A 64 -34.61 25.55 18.33
N GLN A 65 -34.95 24.69 19.30
CA GLN A 65 -34.03 23.67 19.78
C GLN A 65 -33.70 22.74 18.62
N VAL A 66 -32.44 22.78 18.15
CA VAL A 66 -31.95 21.86 17.13
C VAL A 66 -32.05 20.45 17.71
N PRO A 67 -32.88 19.55 17.15
CA PRO A 67 -32.98 18.19 17.65
C PRO A 67 -31.60 17.53 17.53
N VAL A 68 -31.05 17.12 18.68
CA VAL A 68 -29.77 16.43 18.75
C VAL A 68 -29.94 15.08 18.06
N SER A 69 -29.42 14.96 16.85
CA SER A 69 -29.43 13.69 16.11
C SER A 69 -28.51 12.69 16.81
N THR A 70 -29.10 11.74 17.51
CA THR A 70 -28.40 10.65 18.20
C THR A 70 -27.67 9.70 17.23
N GLY A 71 -27.96 9.78 15.93
CA GLY A 71 -27.29 8.99 14.87
C GLY A 71 -26.13 9.70 14.15
N ALA A 72 -25.96 11.01 14.34
CA ALA A 72 -24.95 11.79 13.62
C ALA A 72 -23.49 11.31 13.87
N PRO A 73 -23.07 10.95 15.10
CA PRO A 73 -21.72 10.44 15.33
C PRO A 73 -21.44 9.12 14.59
N SER A 74 -22.37 8.17 14.66
CA SER A 74 -22.23 6.87 13.98
C SER A 74 -22.20 7.00 12.46
N SER A 75 -23.01 7.90 11.90
CA SER A 75 -23.02 8.21 10.46
C SER A 75 -21.72 8.88 10.01
N LEU A 76 -21.17 9.79 10.82
CA LEU A 76 -19.90 10.45 10.51
C LEU A 76 -18.73 9.46 10.53
N VAL A 77 -18.67 8.57 11.54
CA VAL A 77 -17.67 7.51 11.62
C VAL A 77 -17.82 6.54 10.44
N SER A 78 -19.03 6.05 10.18
CA SER A 78 -19.27 5.10 9.09
C SER A 78 -18.99 5.70 7.71
N THR A 79 -19.08 7.02 7.54
CA THR A 79 -18.85 7.69 6.25
C THR A 79 -17.40 8.11 6.08
N HIS A 80 -16.76 8.71 7.10
CA HIS A 80 -15.48 9.40 6.96
C HIS A 80 -14.28 8.72 7.65
N LEU A 81 -14.48 7.71 8.51
CA LEU A 81 -13.36 7.07 9.22
C LEU A 81 -12.37 6.38 8.26
N LYS A 82 -12.85 5.85 7.12
CA LYS A 82 -12.02 5.16 6.12
C LYS A 82 -12.42 5.54 4.71
N ALA A 83 -11.42 5.66 3.82
CA ALA A 83 -11.66 5.86 2.41
C ALA A 83 -12.40 4.64 1.79
N PRO A 84 -13.30 4.84 0.81
CA PRO A 84 -14.06 3.75 0.17
C PRO A 84 -13.18 2.61 -0.35
N LYS A 85 -12.04 2.96 -0.98
CA LYS A 85 -11.08 1.97 -1.49
C LYS A 85 -10.50 1.10 -0.38
N THR A 86 -10.20 1.67 0.79
CA THR A 86 -9.71 0.91 1.95
C THR A 86 -10.76 -0.07 2.47
N ARG A 87 -12.04 0.34 2.53
CA ARG A 87 -13.13 -0.57 2.92
C ARG A 87 -13.27 -1.73 1.95
N GLN A 88 -13.21 -1.47 0.64
CA GLN A 88 -13.24 -2.51 -0.38
C GLN A 88 -12.08 -3.50 -0.21
N THR A 89 -10.86 -3.00 0.01
CA THR A 89 -9.69 -3.85 0.28
C THR A 89 -9.88 -4.69 1.54
N TYR A 90 -10.36 -4.10 2.64
CA TYR A 90 -10.58 -4.83 3.89
C TYR A 90 -11.64 -5.92 3.73
N ASN A 91 -12.78 -5.60 3.11
CA ASN A 91 -13.82 -6.58 2.82
C ASN A 91 -13.31 -7.74 1.96
N ALA A 92 -12.46 -7.44 0.96
CA ALA A 92 -11.83 -8.48 0.15
C ALA A 92 -10.93 -9.40 1.00
N GLN A 93 -10.15 -8.86 1.94
CA GLN A 93 -9.32 -9.67 2.85
C GLN A 93 -10.14 -10.53 3.81
N LEU A 94 -11.20 -9.96 4.40
CA LEU A 94 -12.12 -10.71 5.27
C LEU A 94 -12.75 -11.90 4.53
N ASN A 95 -13.25 -11.67 3.32
CA ASN A 95 -13.88 -12.72 2.52
C ASN A 95 -12.90 -13.81 2.11
N ARG A 96 -11.66 -13.45 1.75
CA ARG A 96 -10.60 -14.43 1.46
C ARG A 96 -10.25 -15.26 2.70
N GLY A 97 -10.07 -14.63 3.86
CA GLY A 97 -9.76 -15.31 5.11
C GLY A 97 -10.86 -16.28 5.55
N ARG A 98 -12.13 -15.86 5.48
CA ARG A 98 -13.29 -16.73 5.76
C ARG A 98 -13.35 -17.93 4.83
N LYS A 99 -13.20 -17.70 3.53
CA LYS A 99 -13.21 -18.79 2.53
C LYS A 99 -12.08 -19.78 2.76
N TRP A 100 -10.87 -19.26 3.02
CA TRP A 100 -9.71 -20.09 3.35
C TRP A 100 -9.97 -20.93 4.61
N LEU A 101 -10.53 -20.33 5.67
CA LEU A 101 -10.80 -21.03 6.93
C LEU A 101 -11.76 -22.22 6.74
N ILE A 102 -12.86 -22.01 6.02
CA ILE A 102 -13.84 -23.07 5.73
C ILE A 102 -13.14 -24.24 5.03
N GLN A 103 -12.34 -23.96 4.00
CA GLN A 103 -11.60 -24.98 3.25
C GLN A 103 -10.62 -25.76 4.15
N GLN A 104 -9.91 -25.09 5.06
CA GLN A 104 -8.99 -25.75 5.98
C GLN A 104 -9.72 -26.62 7.02
N VAL A 105 -10.82 -26.12 7.59
CA VAL A 105 -11.62 -26.89 8.55
C VAL A 105 -12.19 -28.15 7.90
N GLU A 106 -12.71 -28.05 6.67
CA GLU A 106 -13.21 -29.21 5.90
C GLU A 106 -12.09 -30.22 5.58
N ALA A 107 -10.91 -29.74 5.19
CA ALA A 107 -9.76 -30.59 4.90
C ALA A 107 -9.27 -31.36 6.14
N HIS A 108 -9.18 -30.69 7.29
CA HIS A 108 -8.79 -31.31 8.56
C HIS A 108 -9.85 -32.30 9.08
N ALA A 109 -11.14 -31.97 8.96
CA ALA A 109 -12.22 -32.89 9.33
C ALA A 109 -12.20 -34.17 8.47
N SER A 110 -11.97 -34.02 7.15
CA SER A 110 -11.86 -35.15 6.22
C SER A 110 -10.64 -36.03 6.51
N ALA A 111 -9.49 -35.43 6.84
CA ALA A 111 -8.27 -36.17 7.19
C ALA A 111 -8.44 -37.00 8.48
N ARG A 112 -9.21 -36.50 9.46
CA ARG A 112 -9.53 -37.22 10.70
C ARG A 112 -10.51 -38.38 10.48
N ALA A 113 -11.45 -38.23 9.54
CA ALA A 113 -12.43 -39.27 9.22
C ALA A 113 -11.85 -40.44 8.41
N ALA A 114 -10.64 -40.29 7.85
CA ALA A 114 -9.97 -41.37 7.14
C ALA A 114 -9.57 -42.48 8.13
N PRO A 115 -10.00 -43.74 7.95
CA PRO A 115 -9.74 -44.81 8.90
C PRO A 115 -8.24 -45.13 8.97
N SER A 116 -7.61 -44.82 10.11
CA SER A 116 -6.29 -45.37 10.46
C SER A 116 -6.46 -46.83 10.90
N PRO A 117 -5.79 -47.82 10.28
CA PRO A 117 -5.99 -49.24 10.61
C PRO A 117 -5.55 -49.66 12.02
N HIS A 118 -4.88 -48.79 12.80
CA HIS A 118 -4.12 -49.24 13.97
C HIS A 118 -4.24 -48.41 15.27
N GLU A 119 -5.11 -47.40 15.37
CA GLU A 119 -5.26 -46.68 16.64
C GLU A 119 -6.71 -46.53 17.09
N PRO A 120 -7.03 -46.87 18.36
CA PRO A 120 -8.33 -46.57 18.94
C PRO A 120 -8.54 -45.04 19.00
N PRO A 121 -9.79 -44.56 18.84
CA PRO A 121 -10.08 -43.13 18.87
C PRO A 121 -9.85 -42.60 20.29
N VAL A 122 -8.70 -41.97 20.50
CA VAL A 122 -8.43 -41.19 21.70
C VAL A 122 -9.10 -39.82 21.49
N VAL A 123 -10.29 -39.64 22.07
CA VAL A 123 -10.93 -38.33 22.16
C VAL A 123 -10.28 -37.60 23.32
N LEU A 124 -9.25 -36.80 23.04
CA LEU A 124 -8.72 -35.83 24.00
C LEU A 124 -9.46 -34.52 23.78
N ASP A 125 -10.15 -34.04 24.82
CA ASP A 125 -10.92 -32.79 24.80
C ASP A 125 -10.06 -31.53 24.50
N ASP A 126 -8.74 -31.68 24.48
CA ASP A 126 -7.74 -30.63 24.26
C ASP A 126 -6.98 -30.74 22.91
N GLU A 127 -7.41 -31.61 21.99
CA GLU A 127 -6.73 -31.83 20.70
C GLU A 127 -6.62 -30.53 19.86
N TRP A 128 -7.58 -29.62 20.03
CA TRP A 128 -7.58 -28.34 19.33
C TRP A 128 -6.48 -27.38 19.80
N ILE A 129 -5.89 -27.60 20.98
CA ILE A 129 -4.74 -26.83 21.47
C ILE A 129 -3.55 -27.00 20.52
N GLN A 130 -3.39 -28.21 19.95
CA GLN A 130 -2.35 -28.50 18.98
C GLN A 130 -2.78 -28.17 17.55
N ASN A 131 -4.07 -28.36 17.24
CA ASN A 131 -4.62 -28.06 15.93
C ASN A 131 -5.88 -27.18 16.04
N PRO A 132 -5.76 -25.85 15.86
CA PRO A 132 -6.88 -24.94 16.04
C PRO A 132 -8.04 -25.17 15.05
N PHE A 133 -7.80 -25.87 13.94
CA PHE A 133 -8.85 -26.23 12.97
C PHE A 133 -9.84 -27.27 13.49
N LEU A 134 -9.47 -28.03 14.53
CA LEU A 134 -10.33 -29.03 15.16
C LEU A 134 -11.25 -28.45 16.23
N HIS A 135 -11.13 -27.16 16.56
CA HIS A 135 -12.02 -26.52 17.52
C HIS A 135 -13.47 -26.58 17.01
N PRO A 136 -14.48 -26.92 17.86
CA PRO A 136 -15.87 -27.10 17.42
C PRO A 136 -16.46 -25.91 16.66
N LYS A 137 -16.00 -24.70 17.00
CA LYS A 137 -16.41 -23.44 16.36
C LYS A 137 -15.36 -22.84 15.42
N ALA A 138 -14.37 -23.61 14.97
CA ALA A 138 -13.31 -23.11 14.10
C ALA A 138 -13.87 -22.44 12.83
N HIS A 139 -14.93 -23.01 12.23
CA HIS A 139 -15.54 -22.52 10.99
C HIS A 139 -16.15 -21.11 11.08
N THR A 140 -16.54 -20.63 12.28
CA THR A 140 -17.06 -19.26 12.50
C THR A 140 -16.11 -18.35 13.27
N ALA A 141 -14.92 -18.86 13.66
CA ALA A 141 -14.01 -18.17 14.57
C ALA A 141 -13.48 -16.81 14.03
N LEU A 142 -13.52 -16.60 12.71
CA LEU A 142 -13.15 -15.33 12.08
C LEU A 142 -14.30 -14.31 11.97
N ASP A 143 -15.52 -14.72 12.31
CA ASP A 143 -16.71 -13.85 12.40
C ASP A 143 -17.12 -13.59 13.85
N THR A 144 -17.05 -14.63 14.67
CA THR A 144 -17.30 -14.58 16.10
C THR A 144 -16.05 -15.09 16.82
N PRO A 145 -15.25 -14.18 17.42
CA PRO A 145 -14.03 -14.59 18.10
C PRO A 145 -14.24 -15.64 19.19
N GLU A 146 -13.43 -16.68 19.14
CA GLU A 146 -13.36 -17.81 20.06
C GLU A 146 -11.90 -18.01 20.52
N ALA A 147 -11.66 -18.94 21.45
CA ALA A 147 -10.33 -19.17 22.00
C ALA A 147 -9.29 -19.56 20.93
N CYS A 148 -9.71 -20.22 19.84
CA CYS A 148 -8.87 -20.60 18.71
C CYS A 148 -8.63 -19.48 17.69
N THR A 149 -9.36 -18.36 17.73
CA THR A 149 -9.31 -17.30 16.71
C THR A 149 -7.91 -16.72 16.50
N PRO A 150 -7.11 -16.40 17.54
CA PRO A 150 -5.75 -15.91 17.33
C PRO A 150 -4.86 -16.90 16.57
N ALA A 151 -4.97 -18.19 16.90
CA ALA A 151 -4.18 -19.23 16.25
C ALA A 151 -4.59 -19.42 14.79
N LEU A 152 -5.89 -19.43 14.49
CA LEU A 152 -6.41 -19.49 13.11
C LEU A 152 -5.99 -18.28 12.28
N LEU A 153 -6.06 -17.08 12.86
CA LEU A 153 -5.64 -15.85 12.20
C LEU A 153 -4.13 -15.83 11.93
N ALA A 154 -3.32 -16.28 12.90
CA ALA A 154 -1.88 -16.44 12.75
C ALA A 154 -1.53 -17.43 11.62
N GLN A 155 -2.23 -18.57 11.54
CA GLN A 155 -2.09 -19.54 10.46
C GLN A 155 -2.48 -18.93 9.10
N TYR A 156 -3.58 -18.20 9.02
CA TYR A 156 -4.00 -17.54 7.78
C TYR A 156 -2.96 -16.54 7.27
N ILE A 157 -2.49 -15.65 8.14
CA ILE A 157 -1.46 -14.65 7.80
C ILE A 157 -0.17 -15.35 7.36
N THR A 158 0.23 -16.41 8.07
CA THR A 158 1.41 -17.21 7.74
C THR A 158 1.27 -17.86 6.37
N HIS A 159 0.13 -18.51 6.08
CA HIS A 159 -0.14 -19.13 4.79
C HIS A 159 -0.04 -18.12 3.63
N GLN A 160 -0.67 -16.96 3.78
CA GLN A 160 -0.64 -15.90 2.77
C GLN A 160 0.79 -15.39 2.52
N CYS A 161 1.59 -15.21 3.58
CA CYS A 161 2.92 -14.60 3.40
C CYS A 161 4.00 -15.63 3.06
N VAL A 162 3.93 -16.84 3.61
CA VAL A 162 4.96 -17.87 3.48
C VAL A 162 4.66 -18.82 2.33
N THR A 163 3.42 -19.29 2.22
CA THR A 163 3.03 -20.25 1.16
C THR A 163 2.70 -19.53 -0.15
N GLU A 164 1.96 -18.42 -0.10
CA GLU A 164 1.62 -17.64 -1.31
C GLU A 164 2.65 -16.55 -1.63
N HIS A 165 3.74 -16.45 -0.85
CA HIS A 165 4.83 -15.49 -1.03
C HIS A 165 4.38 -14.01 -1.08
N LEU A 166 3.34 -13.65 -0.34
CA LEU A 166 2.88 -12.27 -0.24
C LEU A 166 3.73 -11.45 0.76
N SER A 167 3.75 -10.13 0.57
CA SER A 167 4.57 -9.19 1.34
C SER A 167 3.98 -8.79 2.69
N GLU A 168 4.80 -8.16 3.54
CA GLU A 168 4.40 -7.56 4.83
C GLU A 168 3.20 -6.61 4.68
N SER A 169 3.12 -5.88 3.56
CA SER A 169 1.98 -4.99 3.31
C SER A 169 0.64 -5.73 3.24
N THR A 170 0.65 -6.96 2.71
CA THR A 170 -0.53 -7.82 2.69
C THR A 170 -0.86 -8.32 4.09
N ALA A 171 0.14 -8.77 4.86
CA ALA A 171 -0.04 -9.17 6.25
C ALA A 171 -0.67 -8.03 7.09
N SER A 172 -0.13 -6.82 6.94
CA SER A 172 -0.61 -5.61 7.61
C SER A 172 -2.04 -5.26 7.19
N ALA A 173 -2.40 -5.43 5.91
CA ALA A 173 -3.76 -5.22 5.43
C ALA A 173 -4.75 -6.25 5.99
N ILE A 174 -4.36 -7.53 6.06
CA ILE A 174 -5.17 -8.60 6.67
C ILE A 174 -5.39 -8.30 8.16
N HIS A 175 -4.31 -8.05 8.90
CA HIS A 175 -4.35 -7.73 10.34
C HIS A 175 -5.28 -6.54 10.62
N ALA A 176 -5.12 -5.44 9.88
CA ALA A 176 -5.94 -4.25 10.06
C ALA A 176 -7.42 -4.48 9.70
N ALA A 177 -7.70 -5.29 8.67
CA ALA A 177 -9.06 -5.62 8.27
C ALA A 177 -9.78 -6.44 9.35
N PHE A 178 -9.17 -7.51 9.86
CA PHE A 178 -9.74 -8.32 10.93
C PHE A 178 -9.85 -7.55 12.24
N LYS A 179 -8.82 -6.76 12.59
CA LYS A 179 -8.84 -5.94 13.81
C LYS A 179 -10.04 -4.99 13.80
N LEU A 180 -10.27 -4.30 12.68
CA LEU A 180 -11.43 -3.42 12.52
C LEU A 180 -12.75 -4.19 12.58
N ALA A 181 -12.86 -5.31 11.86
CA ALA A 181 -14.07 -6.11 11.83
C ALA A 181 -14.49 -6.59 13.23
N PHE A 182 -13.53 -7.01 14.06
CA PHE A 182 -13.81 -7.41 15.44
C PHE A 182 -14.22 -6.24 16.34
N MET A 183 -13.63 -5.04 16.14
CA MET A 183 -14.01 -3.84 16.88
C MET A 183 -15.43 -3.36 16.53
N GLU A 184 -15.91 -3.66 15.32
CA GLU A 184 -17.24 -3.29 14.84
C GLU A 184 -18.34 -4.27 15.28
N ILE A 185 -17.98 -5.41 15.90
CA ILE A 185 -18.97 -6.32 16.48
C ILE A 185 -19.71 -5.60 17.63
N PRO A 186 -21.07 -5.61 17.63
CA PRO A 186 -21.86 -4.94 18.65
C PRO A 186 -21.50 -5.34 20.10
N GLY A 187 -21.61 -4.38 21.01
CA GLY A 187 -21.33 -4.58 22.44
C GLY A 187 -19.89 -4.29 22.86
N GLY A 188 -18.99 -3.98 21.92
CA GLY A 188 -17.62 -3.54 22.25
C GLY A 188 -16.75 -4.62 22.93
N LYS A 189 -17.24 -5.86 23.00
CA LYS A 189 -16.61 -7.00 23.68
C LYS A 189 -15.18 -7.29 23.19
N TYR A 190 -14.92 -7.04 21.91
CA TYR A 190 -13.64 -7.35 21.27
C TYR A 190 -12.74 -6.12 21.08
N THR A 191 -12.84 -5.15 22.00
CA THR A 191 -11.97 -3.97 22.05
C THR A 191 -10.92 -4.11 23.15
N GLY A 192 -9.69 -3.67 22.88
CA GLY A 192 -8.57 -3.77 23.82
C GLY A 192 -7.78 -5.09 23.76
N PRO A 193 -6.87 -5.34 24.72
CA PRO A 193 -5.99 -6.51 24.71
C PRO A 193 -6.76 -7.84 24.78
N TRP A 194 -6.37 -8.82 23.96
CA TRP A 194 -6.98 -10.15 23.95
C TRP A 194 -6.85 -10.87 25.29
N ARG A 195 -7.93 -11.51 25.71
CA ARG A 195 -8.00 -12.39 26.87
C ARG A 195 -8.81 -13.64 26.49
N SER A 196 -8.10 -14.75 26.34
CA SER A 196 -8.73 -16.07 26.22
C SER A 196 -9.23 -16.50 27.60
N PRO A 197 -10.36 -17.22 27.69
CA PRO A 197 -10.72 -17.92 28.92
C PRO A 197 -9.55 -18.81 29.33
N GLN A 198 -9.05 -18.61 30.55
CA GLN A 198 -8.05 -19.50 31.13
C GLN A 198 -8.69 -20.87 31.36
N SER A 199 -7.88 -21.94 31.29
CA SER A 199 -8.34 -23.29 31.62
C SER A 199 -8.87 -23.42 33.05
N SER A 200 -8.45 -22.53 33.96
CA SER A 200 -8.93 -22.45 35.34
C SER A 200 -10.11 -21.48 35.54
N ALA A 201 -10.60 -20.84 34.47
CA ALA A 201 -11.71 -19.91 34.57
C ALA A 201 -13.02 -20.67 34.76
N PRO A 202 -14.03 -20.08 35.44
CA PRO A 202 -15.34 -20.69 35.57
C PRO A 202 -15.89 -21.06 34.19
N GLU A 203 -16.50 -22.23 34.10
CA GLU A 203 -17.18 -22.71 32.90
C GLU A 203 -18.13 -21.63 32.38
N GLY A 204 -17.97 -21.23 31.12
CA GLY A 204 -18.71 -20.09 30.52
C GLY A 204 -17.97 -18.74 30.52
N SER A 205 -16.71 -18.69 30.95
CA SER A 205 -15.89 -17.48 30.79
C SER A 205 -15.72 -17.15 29.30
N GLU A 206 -16.20 -15.98 28.90
CA GLU A 206 -16.18 -15.57 27.50
C GLU A 206 -14.85 -14.94 27.08
N CYS A 207 -14.46 -15.14 25.83
CA CYS A 207 -13.33 -14.42 25.23
C CYS A 207 -13.61 -12.91 25.20
N SER A 208 -12.60 -12.08 25.48
CA SER A 208 -12.72 -10.62 25.39
C SER A 208 -11.46 -9.97 24.81
N GLY A 209 -11.58 -8.73 24.36
CA GLY A 209 -10.51 -8.03 23.66
C GLY A 209 -10.37 -8.45 22.20
N ASN A 210 -9.41 -7.89 21.48
CA ASN A 210 -9.25 -8.11 20.05
C ASN A 210 -8.25 -9.25 19.76
N PRO A 211 -8.65 -10.34 19.08
CA PRO A 211 -7.74 -11.45 18.75
C PRO A 211 -6.49 -11.03 17.97
N CYS A 212 -6.56 -9.93 17.22
CA CYS A 212 -5.42 -9.42 16.46
C CYS A 212 -4.31 -8.85 17.37
N ASP A 213 -4.62 -8.57 18.64
CA ASP A 213 -3.67 -8.07 19.63
C ASP A 213 -3.05 -9.19 20.50
N ASP A 214 -3.41 -10.45 20.24
CA ASP A 214 -2.80 -11.62 20.86
C ASP A 214 -1.29 -11.73 20.58
N LEU A 215 -0.54 -12.30 21.53
CA LEU A 215 0.92 -12.42 21.44
C LEU A 215 1.36 -13.25 20.22
N LEU A 216 0.66 -14.34 19.90
CA LEU A 216 0.98 -15.19 18.76
C LEU A 216 0.86 -14.42 17.45
N VAL A 217 -0.26 -13.71 17.25
CA VAL A 217 -0.50 -12.89 16.05
C VAL A 217 0.57 -11.80 15.93
N ARG A 218 0.90 -11.12 17.04
CA ARG A 218 1.95 -10.08 17.06
C ARG A 218 3.33 -10.64 16.73
N ASN A 219 3.65 -11.83 17.24
CA ASN A 219 4.92 -12.51 16.93
C ASN A 219 5.01 -12.89 15.45
N VAL A 220 3.93 -13.45 14.87
CA VAL A 220 3.86 -13.74 13.42
C VAL A 220 4.06 -12.48 12.59
N MET A 221 3.36 -11.39 12.92
CA MET A 221 3.53 -10.10 12.24
C MET A 221 4.96 -9.56 12.33
N LYS A 222 5.59 -9.68 13.51
CA LYS A 222 6.99 -9.27 13.71
C LYS A 222 7.96 -10.15 12.90
N SER A 223 7.73 -11.45 12.85
CA SER A 223 8.55 -12.39 12.07
C SER A 223 8.45 -12.13 10.57
N ILE A 224 7.25 -11.86 10.03
CA ILE A 224 7.06 -11.50 8.61
C ILE A 224 7.80 -10.20 8.28
N ARG A 225 7.70 -9.19 9.15
CA ARG A 225 8.44 -7.95 8.97
C ARG A 225 9.96 -8.16 8.98
N ASN A 226 10.46 -8.97 9.89
CA ASN A 226 11.88 -9.28 9.97
C ASN A 226 12.36 -10.08 8.76
N ARG A 227 11.55 -11.03 8.28
CA ARG A 227 11.83 -11.79 7.05
C ARG A 227 11.99 -10.84 5.88
N ASP A 228 10.98 -9.99 5.62
CA ASP A 228 11.04 -9.04 4.51
C ASP A 228 12.22 -8.07 4.66
N TRP A 229 12.64 -7.73 5.89
CA TRP A 229 13.84 -6.93 6.11
C TRP A 229 15.15 -7.68 5.79
N VAL A 230 15.28 -8.94 6.24
CA VAL A 230 16.51 -9.75 6.13
C VAL A 230 16.70 -10.36 4.75
N GLU A 231 15.63 -10.87 4.13
CA GLU A 231 15.64 -11.35 2.74
C GLU A 231 15.88 -10.22 1.74
N GLY A 232 16.09 -9.00 2.26
CA GLY A 232 16.32 -7.81 1.52
C GLY A 232 15.19 -7.67 0.56
N ALA A 233 13.94 -7.62 1.06
CA ALA A 233 12.78 -7.26 0.26
C ALA A 233 13.24 -6.04 -0.51
N GLN A 234 13.63 -6.29 -1.77
CA GLN A 234 14.05 -5.28 -2.69
C GLN A 234 12.78 -4.49 -2.75
N HIS A 235 12.75 -3.38 -2.01
CA HIS A 235 11.57 -2.56 -1.89
C HIS A 235 11.12 -2.37 -3.33
N GLN A 236 9.99 -2.98 -3.71
CA GLN A 236 9.43 -2.80 -5.04
C GLN A 236 8.87 -1.37 -5.18
N HIS A 237 9.20 -0.48 -4.24
CA HIS A 237 9.33 0.93 -4.54
C HIS A 237 10.27 1.01 -5.73
N SER A 238 9.71 1.41 -6.87
CA SER A 238 10.45 1.76 -8.07
C SER A 238 11.79 2.34 -7.65
N CYS A 239 12.90 1.65 -7.98
CA CYS A 239 14.23 2.08 -7.56
C CYS A 239 14.33 3.58 -7.84
N ALA A 240 14.86 4.34 -6.86
CA ALA A 240 15.08 5.76 -7.06
C ALA A 240 15.85 5.92 -8.37
N MET A 241 15.20 6.55 -9.34
CA MET A 241 15.73 6.68 -10.69
C MET A 241 17.06 7.41 -10.60
N LYS A 242 18.12 6.82 -11.14
CA LYS A 242 19.44 7.42 -11.01
C LYS A 242 19.50 8.67 -11.86
N LEU A 243 20.38 9.60 -11.51
CA LEU A 243 20.63 10.78 -12.33
C LEU A 243 21.07 10.41 -13.76
N GLN A 244 21.77 9.28 -13.93
CA GLN A 244 22.11 8.77 -15.26
C GLN A 244 20.85 8.38 -16.05
N ASP A 245 19.92 7.64 -15.43
CA ASP A 245 18.67 7.24 -16.08
C ASP A 245 17.85 8.48 -16.50
N LEU A 246 17.77 9.48 -15.62
CA LEU A 246 17.16 10.78 -15.90
C LEU A 246 17.76 11.46 -17.13
N ARG A 247 19.09 11.55 -17.17
CA ARG A 247 19.82 12.15 -18.29
C ARG A 247 19.56 11.39 -19.58
N THR A 248 19.59 10.07 -19.54
CA THR A 248 19.32 9.23 -20.71
C THR A 248 17.91 9.46 -21.25
N ILE A 249 16.88 9.48 -20.40
CA ILE A 249 15.50 9.73 -20.87
C ILE A 249 15.37 11.17 -21.41
N TRP A 250 16.03 12.14 -20.78
CA TRP A 250 16.06 13.52 -21.25
C TRP A 250 16.71 13.65 -22.63
N GLU A 251 17.88 13.03 -22.83
CA GLU A 251 18.59 12.99 -24.11
C GLU A 251 17.77 12.32 -25.20
N ILE A 252 17.11 11.20 -24.90
CA ILE A 252 16.17 10.54 -25.81
C ILE A 252 15.06 11.52 -26.19
N SER A 253 14.48 12.22 -25.21
CA SER A 253 13.46 13.22 -25.50
C SER A 253 13.99 14.32 -26.41
N MET A 254 15.15 14.91 -26.10
CA MET A 254 15.81 15.97 -26.89
C MET A 254 16.11 15.55 -28.32
N LYS A 255 16.51 14.29 -28.52
CA LYS A 255 16.76 13.72 -29.85
C LYS A 255 15.49 13.65 -30.70
N HIS A 256 14.35 13.29 -30.11
CA HIS A 256 13.07 13.16 -30.83
C HIS A 256 12.34 14.50 -31.05
N CYS A 257 12.55 15.47 -30.16
CA CYS A 257 11.92 16.78 -30.25
C CYS A 257 12.95 17.91 -29.96
N PRO A 258 13.92 18.12 -30.87
CA PRO A 258 14.94 19.16 -30.71
C PRO A 258 14.34 20.57 -30.80
N GLY A 259 15.10 21.59 -30.38
CA GLY A 259 14.63 22.98 -30.28
C GLY A 259 14.01 23.51 -31.58
N ASN A 260 14.63 23.26 -32.72
CA ASN A 260 14.11 23.68 -34.02
C ASN A 260 12.74 23.07 -34.38
N VAL A 261 12.44 21.87 -33.89
CA VAL A 261 11.11 21.25 -34.07
C VAL A 261 10.08 21.94 -33.17
N VAL A 262 10.47 22.33 -31.95
CA VAL A 262 9.63 23.11 -31.03
C VAL A 262 9.34 24.49 -31.63
N ASP A 263 10.35 25.18 -32.15
CA ASP A 263 10.19 26.51 -32.77
C ASP A 263 9.22 26.45 -33.95
N ARG A 264 9.36 25.41 -34.79
CA ARG A 264 8.43 25.16 -35.89
C ARG A 264 7.01 24.88 -35.40
N ALA A 265 6.85 24.14 -34.30
CA ALA A 265 5.56 23.89 -33.67
C ALA A 265 4.88 25.17 -33.19
N LEU A 266 5.62 26.03 -32.48
CA LEU A 266 5.11 27.30 -31.97
C LEU A 266 4.77 28.29 -33.09
N GLY A 267 5.53 28.27 -34.19
CA GLY A 267 5.24 29.04 -35.41
C GLY A 267 4.08 28.50 -36.26
N GLY A 268 3.38 27.44 -35.83
CA GLY A 268 2.29 26.82 -36.57
C GLY A 268 2.73 26.05 -37.82
N GLY A 269 4.03 25.78 -37.97
CA GLY A 269 4.64 25.18 -39.17
C GLY A 269 4.60 23.65 -39.22
N LEU A 270 3.97 22.98 -38.26
CA LEU A 270 3.76 21.52 -38.32
C LEU A 270 2.45 21.25 -39.06
N ALA A 271 2.49 20.67 -40.25
CA ALA A 271 1.28 20.36 -41.02
C ALA A 271 0.64 19.03 -40.57
N ASP A 272 1.48 18.08 -40.16
CA ASP A 272 1.07 16.71 -39.84
C ASP A 272 0.58 16.56 -38.39
N LEU A 273 -0.49 15.79 -38.22
CA LEU A 273 -1.11 15.54 -36.91
C LEU A 273 -0.24 14.61 -36.05
N GLU A 274 0.40 13.61 -36.66
CA GLU A 274 1.27 12.67 -35.93
C GLU A 274 2.51 13.39 -35.40
N GLU A 275 3.12 14.24 -36.23
CA GLU A 275 4.25 15.08 -35.83
C GLU A 275 3.87 16.01 -34.67
N ARG A 276 2.71 16.68 -34.72
CA ARG A 276 2.21 17.51 -33.60
C ARG A 276 2.01 16.70 -32.33
N ALA A 277 1.41 15.52 -32.43
CA ALA A 277 1.16 14.65 -31.28
C ALA A 277 2.47 14.17 -30.64
N LEU A 278 3.48 13.85 -31.45
CA LEU A 278 4.81 13.48 -30.98
C LEU A 278 5.48 14.64 -30.22
N VAL A 279 5.48 15.85 -30.81
CA VAL A 279 6.02 17.05 -30.18
C VAL A 279 5.32 17.34 -28.86
N PHE A 280 3.98 17.32 -28.84
CA PHE A 280 3.20 17.52 -27.64
C PHE A 280 3.56 16.51 -26.54
N LYS A 281 3.65 15.21 -26.89
CA LYS A 281 4.02 14.15 -25.94
C LYS A 281 5.39 14.41 -25.30
N HIS A 282 6.39 14.79 -26.10
CA HIS A 282 7.73 15.07 -25.59
C HIS A 282 7.79 16.33 -24.73
N LEU A 283 7.12 17.41 -25.14
CA LEU A 283 7.04 18.65 -24.37
C LEU A 283 6.30 18.44 -23.04
N LEU A 284 5.15 17.74 -23.06
CA LEU A 284 4.40 17.41 -21.87
C LEU A 284 5.25 16.56 -20.91
N TRP A 285 5.93 15.53 -21.42
CA TRP A 285 6.81 14.71 -20.59
C TRP A 285 7.94 15.53 -19.96
N ARG A 286 8.60 16.43 -20.72
CA ARG A 286 9.67 17.30 -20.19
C ARG A 286 9.15 18.26 -19.13
N ALA A 287 8.01 18.90 -19.37
CA ALA A 287 7.38 19.79 -18.40
C ALA A 287 7.00 19.03 -17.12
N PHE A 288 6.32 17.88 -17.27
CA PHE A 288 5.93 17.03 -16.16
C PHE A 288 7.14 16.54 -15.35
N SER A 289 8.16 16.04 -16.03
CA SER A 289 9.31 15.42 -15.37
C SER A 289 10.21 16.45 -14.69
N SER A 290 10.50 17.58 -15.36
CA SER A 290 11.25 18.69 -14.75
C SER A 290 10.54 19.26 -13.53
N LEU A 291 9.21 19.46 -13.59
CA LEU A 291 8.41 19.90 -12.44
C LEU A 291 8.47 18.87 -11.30
N ALA A 292 8.20 17.60 -11.61
CA ALA A 292 8.19 16.53 -10.61
C ALA A 292 9.53 16.38 -9.89
N TRP A 293 10.64 16.45 -10.63
CA TRP A 293 11.97 16.27 -10.07
C TRP A 293 12.49 17.53 -9.36
N THR A 294 12.12 18.72 -9.82
CA THR A 294 12.52 19.97 -9.15
C THR A 294 11.80 20.12 -7.82
N LEU A 295 10.50 19.79 -7.79
CA LEU A 295 9.65 19.95 -6.60
C LEU A 295 9.53 18.69 -5.74
N TRP A 296 10.11 17.58 -6.19
CA TRP A 296 10.03 16.27 -5.53
C TRP A 296 8.58 15.79 -5.30
N THR A 297 7.69 16.09 -6.25
CA THR A 297 6.27 15.72 -6.15
C THR A 297 6.03 14.29 -6.61
N GLN A 298 5.05 13.62 -6.01
CA GLN A 298 4.57 12.32 -6.48
C GLN A 298 3.78 12.48 -7.78
N ASN A 299 3.67 11.42 -8.60
CA ASN A 299 2.97 11.47 -9.88
C ASN A 299 1.57 12.10 -9.79
N PHE A 300 0.77 11.74 -8.79
CA PHE A 300 -0.58 12.29 -8.63
C PHE A 300 -0.57 13.76 -8.19
N GLU A 301 0.46 14.21 -7.48
CA GLU A 301 0.64 15.61 -7.07
C GLU A 301 0.98 16.43 -8.32
N THR A 302 1.94 15.97 -9.14
CA THR A 302 2.31 16.62 -10.40
C THR A 302 1.15 16.67 -11.41
N THR A 303 0.34 15.61 -11.52
CA THR A 303 -0.80 15.62 -12.46
C THR A 303 -1.95 16.54 -12.04
N ASN A 304 -2.03 16.89 -10.75
CA ASN A 304 -3.06 17.80 -10.23
C ASN A 304 -2.59 19.26 -10.22
N PHE A 305 -1.42 19.53 -10.80
CA PHE A 305 -0.88 20.88 -10.88
C PHE A 305 -1.65 21.72 -11.89
N HIS A 306 -2.09 22.90 -11.49
CA HIS A 306 -2.86 23.83 -12.31
C HIS A 306 -2.05 25.07 -12.66
N PHE A 307 -2.43 25.76 -13.75
CA PHE A 307 -1.76 27.01 -14.13
C PHE A 307 -1.89 28.09 -13.04
N SER A 308 -3.00 28.10 -12.29
CA SER A 308 -3.21 29.00 -11.15
C SER A 308 -2.23 28.79 -9.99
N ASP A 309 -1.54 27.66 -9.97
CA ASP A 309 -0.53 27.34 -8.96
C ASP A 309 0.83 27.96 -9.30
N LEU A 310 0.97 28.59 -10.47
CA LEU A 310 2.14 29.33 -10.91
C LEU A 310 1.88 30.83 -10.82
N ASN A 311 2.75 31.52 -10.10
CA ASN A 311 2.78 32.97 -10.07
C ASN A 311 4.12 33.45 -10.65
N TYR A 312 4.07 33.88 -11.91
CA TYR A 312 5.21 34.39 -12.66
C TYR A 312 5.57 35.85 -12.30
N ASP A 313 4.63 36.58 -11.69
CA ASP A 313 4.76 37.99 -11.33
C ASP A 313 5.16 38.17 -9.85
N HIS A 314 5.51 37.08 -9.16
CA HIS A 314 5.95 37.15 -7.77
C HIS A 314 7.27 37.94 -7.68
N GLN A 315 7.29 38.96 -6.83
CA GLN A 315 8.46 39.76 -6.57
C GLN A 315 8.80 39.69 -5.08
N GLU A 316 10.05 39.29 -4.79
CA GLU A 316 10.63 39.37 -3.46
C GLU A 316 11.65 40.51 -3.39
N ASP A 317 11.90 40.98 -2.16
CA ASP A 317 12.80 42.10 -1.88
C ASP A 317 14.25 41.88 -2.35
N HIS A 318 14.62 40.64 -2.69
CA HIS A 318 15.96 40.26 -3.15
C HIS A 318 16.21 40.52 -4.64
N GLY A 319 15.21 40.96 -5.42
CA GLY A 319 15.37 41.44 -6.80
C GLY A 319 15.74 40.38 -7.84
N VAL A 320 15.73 39.09 -7.48
CA VAL A 320 15.96 37.98 -8.43
C VAL A 320 14.63 37.51 -8.99
N PRO A 321 14.41 37.55 -10.32
CA PRO A 321 13.21 37.00 -10.93
C PRO A 321 13.09 35.51 -10.66
N HIS A 322 11.95 35.08 -10.14
CA HIS A 322 11.65 33.68 -9.89
C HIS A 322 10.16 33.42 -10.11
N VAL A 323 9.81 32.16 -10.30
CA VAL A 323 8.42 31.71 -10.40
C VAL A 323 8.02 31.15 -9.05
N GLN A 324 6.99 31.72 -8.43
CA GLN A 324 6.42 31.15 -7.22
C GLN A 324 5.50 30.00 -7.59
N ILE A 325 5.66 28.88 -6.88
CA ILE A 325 4.88 27.66 -7.10
C ILE A 325 4.14 27.31 -5.83
N THR A 326 2.81 27.26 -5.90
CA THR A 326 1.97 26.86 -4.78
C THR A 326 1.67 25.37 -4.84
N LEU A 327 2.17 24.62 -3.86
CA LEU A 327 1.84 23.19 -3.73
C LEU A 327 0.76 23.00 -2.67
N SER A 328 -0.46 22.67 -3.10
CA SER A 328 -1.54 22.29 -2.19
C SER A 328 -1.64 20.76 -2.06
N ASN A 329 -2.09 20.30 -0.89
CA ASN A 329 -2.42 18.89 -0.65
C ASN A 329 -1.27 17.87 -0.78
N CYS A 330 -0.02 18.29 -0.64
CA CYS A 330 1.11 17.35 -0.56
C CYS A 330 0.91 16.37 0.60
N LYS A 331 0.89 15.07 0.28
CA LYS A 331 0.52 14.01 1.22
C LYS A 331 1.44 13.94 2.44
N GLY A 332 2.72 14.27 2.25
CA GLY A 332 3.70 14.36 3.34
C GLY A 332 3.41 15.53 4.28
N TRP A 333 3.06 16.69 3.73
CA TRP A 333 2.83 17.92 4.49
C TRP A 333 1.51 17.90 5.25
N GLN A 334 0.44 17.37 4.64
CA GLN A 334 -0.83 17.18 5.34
C GLN A 334 -0.68 16.32 6.61
N LYS A 335 0.14 15.27 6.56
CA LYS A 335 0.42 14.43 7.73
C LYS A 335 1.17 15.18 8.82
N ARG A 336 2.12 16.04 8.46
CA ARG A 336 2.84 16.89 9.43
C ARG A 336 1.89 17.92 10.05
N ALA A 337 0.98 18.49 9.25
CA ALA A 337 0.01 19.48 9.71
C ALA A 337 -0.98 18.90 10.69
N GLN A 338 -1.50 17.70 10.41
CA GLN A 338 -2.35 16.97 11.34
C GLN A 338 -1.65 16.61 12.67
N LYS A 339 -0.32 16.51 12.66
CA LYS A 339 0.49 16.25 13.86
C LYS A 339 0.90 17.51 14.61
N GLY A 340 0.52 18.70 14.13
CA GLY A 340 0.90 19.97 14.75
C GLY A 340 2.39 20.28 14.67
N ASP A 341 3.05 19.90 13.58
CA ASP A 341 4.48 20.18 13.38
C ASP A 341 4.71 21.72 13.30
N PRO A 342 5.47 22.33 14.23
CA PRO A 342 5.65 23.78 14.28
C PRO A 342 6.43 24.33 13.07
N ASN A 343 7.17 23.50 12.34
CA ASN A 343 8.01 23.93 11.22
C ASN A 343 7.26 23.92 9.86
N LEU A 344 5.93 23.91 9.88
CA LEU A 344 5.12 23.95 8.65
C LEU A 344 4.97 25.34 8.04
N GLU A 345 5.09 26.39 8.86
CA GLU A 345 5.04 27.78 8.39
C GLU A 345 6.31 28.14 7.59
N GLU A 346 7.46 27.56 7.92
CA GLU A 346 8.74 27.78 7.21
C GLU A 346 8.84 27.07 5.85
N LEU A 347 7.86 26.21 5.52
CA LEU A 347 7.81 25.43 4.27
C LEU A 347 6.71 25.90 3.30
N ARG A 348 5.93 26.94 3.67
CA ARG A 348 4.95 27.61 2.82
C ARG A 348 5.57 28.84 2.19
#